data_AF-A0A285Z2S5-F1
#
_entry.id   AF-A0A285Z2S5-F1
#
_cell.length_a   1.000
_cell.length_b   1.000
_cell.length_c   1.000
_cell.angle_alpha   90.00
_cell.angle_beta   90.00
_cell.angle_gamma   90.00
#
_symmetry.space_group_name_H-M   'P 1'
#
loop_
_entity.id
_entity.type
_entity.pdbx_description
1 polymer ?
#
loop_
_entity_poly.entity_id
_entity_poly.type
_entity_poly.pdbx_seq_one_letter_code
_entity_poly.pdbx_strand_id
1 'polypeptide(L)'
;MSAYQMRRATGDIDIWVRPSAANAQRVWDALAKFGAPLEEYHITVEELSKPGLVFQIGNDPDRIDFLTAVDGLLFESAWQSRENHEIDGVTVPVLSVPDLLKNKKSAGRPKDLFDAAWIERKYGPEGMDG
;
A
#
# COMPACT_ATOMS: atom_id res chain seq x y z
N MET A 1 2.62 1.49 -5.66
CA MET A 1 3.98 0.93 -5.75
C MET A 1 4.43 0.27 -4.44
N SER A 2 5.24 -0.80 -4.50
CA SER A 2 5.90 -1.37 -3.31
C SER A 2 7.34 -0.86 -3.19
N ALA A 3 7.86 -0.88 -1.97
CA ALA A 3 9.15 -0.29 -1.58
C ALA A 3 10.42 -0.85 -2.26
N TYR A 4 10.31 -1.83 -3.16
CA TYR A 4 11.45 -2.60 -3.70
C TYR A 4 12.06 -2.06 -5.00
N GLN A 5 11.96 -0.73 -5.20
CA GLN A 5 12.72 0.04 -6.20
C GLN A 5 12.56 -0.44 -7.66
N MET A 6 11.59 0.16 -8.34
CA MET A 6 11.71 0.43 -9.77
C MET A 6 11.65 1.95 -9.97
N ARG A 7 12.79 2.56 -10.25
CA ARG A 7 12.93 4.01 -10.53
C ARG A 7 12.15 4.36 -11.80
N ARG A 8 10.93 4.87 -11.65
CA ARG A 8 10.36 5.88 -12.56
C ARG A 8 9.92 7.05 -11.68
N ALA A 9 10.48 8.22 -11.95
CA ALA A 9 10.09 9.46 -11.31
C ALA A 9 8.62 9.73 -11.68
N THR A 10 7.79 9.92 -10.64
CA THR A 10 6.33 10.11 -10.64
C THR A 10 5.52 8.83 -10.96
N GLY A 11 4.85 8.29 -9.94
CA GLY A 11 3.97 7.13 -10.05
C GLY A 11 3.00 7.04 -8.86
N ASP A 12 2.07 6.09 -8.97
CA ASP A 12 1.03 5.78 -7.97
C ASP A 12 1.58 5.29 -6.61
N ILE A 13 1.24 6.01 -5.54
CA ILE A 13 1.51 5.61 -4.16
C ILE A 13 0.29 4.84 -3.64
N ASP A 14 0.49 3.61 -3.17
CA ASP A 14 -0.56 2.84 -2.49
C ASP A 14 -0.32 2.92 -0.98
N ILE A 15 -1.33 3.34 -0.22
CA ILE A 15 -1.32 3.37 1.25
C ILE A 15 -2.37 2.39 1.75
N TRP A 16 -1.92 1.29 2.35
CA TRP A 16 -2.81 0.35 3.01
C TRP A 16 -3.08 0.78 4.45
N VAL A 17 -4.35 1.06 4.74
CA VAL A 17 -4.85 1.56 6.01
C VAL A 17 -5.55 0.44 6.77
N ARG A 18 -5.29 0.33 8.07
CA ARG A 18 -5.98 -0.61 8.96
C ARG A 18 -7.46 -0.23 9.09
N PRO A 19 -8.42 -1.10 8.70
CA PRO A 19 -9.84 -0.83 8.83
C PRO A 19 -10.32 -1.09 10.26
N SER A 20 -10.15 -0.09 11.14
CA SER A 20 -10.69 -0.14 12.50
C SER A 20 -11.24 1.22 12.88
N ALA A 21 -12.27 1.28 13.73
CA ALA A 21 -12.89 2.54 14.13
C ALA A 21 -11.88 3.57 14.67
N ALA A 22 -10.96 3.10 15.53
CA ALA A 22 -9.92 3.96 16.10
C ALA A 22 -8.93 4.48 15.04
N ASN A 23 -8.58 3.67 14.04
CA ASN A 23 -7.66 4.10 12.99
C ASN A 23 -8.35 4.95 11.92
N ALA A 24 -9.60 4.62 11.60
CA ALA A 24 -10.41 5.31 10.62
C ALA A 24 -10.58 6.79 10.96
N GLN A 25 -10.84 7.13 12.23
CA GLN A 25 -10.92 8.53 12.65
C GLN A 25 -9.61 9.28 12.40
N ARG A 26 -8.47 8.69 12.80
CA ARG A 26 -7.14 9.30 12.61
C ARG A 26 -6.81 9.53 11.14
N VAL A 27 -7.19 8.58 10.29
CA VAL A 27 -6.96 8.65 8.84
C VAL A 27 -7.86 9.72 8.23
N TRP A 28 -9.14 9.76 8.61
CA TRP A 28 -10.07 10.78 8.16
C TRP A 28 -9.57 12.18 8.54
N ASP A 29 -9.15 12.39 9.79
CA ASP A 29 -8.59 13.66 10.26
C ASP A 29 -7.32 14.06 9.49
N ALA A 30 -6.44 13.09 9.21
CA ALA A 30 -5.22 13.33 8.46
C ALA A 30 -5.50 13.72 7.00
N LEU A 31 -6.45 13.03 6.35
CA LEU A 31 -6.90 13.34 4.98
C LEU A 31 -7.59 14.71 4.92
N ALA A 32 -8.43 15.03 5.90
CA ALA A 32 -9.09 16.33 5.99
C ALA A 32 -8.06 17.46 6.16
N LYS A 33 -7.07 17.27 7.06
CA LYS A 33 -5.97 18.22 7.25
C LYS A 33 -5.09 18.36 6.01
N PHE A 34 -4.91 17.29 5.24
CA PHE A 34 -4.19 17.31 3.97
C PHE A 34 -4.96 18.08 2.88
N GLY A 35 -6.27 18.28 3.04
CA GLY A 35 -7.13 18.91 2.04
C GLY A 35 -7.70 17.92 1.02
N ALA A 36 -7.79 16.63 1.38
CA ALA A 36 -8.44 15.65 0.53
C ALA A 36 -9.95 15.97 0.40
N PRO A 37 -10.55 15.80 -0.79
CA PRO A 37 -11.96 16.09 -1.08
C PRO A 37 -12.93 15.03 -0.50
N LEU A 38 -12.85 14.77 0.81
CA LEU A 38 -13.57 13.68 1.48
C LEU A 38 -15.09 13.74 1.29
N GLU A 39 -15.68 14.93 1.39
CA GLU A 39 -17.12 15.12 1.24
C GLU A 39 -17.61 14.87 -0.19
N GLU A 40 -16.85 15.32 -1.19
CA GLU A 40 -17.16 15.14 -2.63
C GLU A 40 -17.19 13.66 -3.01
N TYR A 41 -16.30 12.87 -2.42
CA TYR A 41 -16.23 11.42 -2.62
C TYR A 41 -17.01 10.61 -1.57
N HIS A 42 -17.79 11.28 -0.71
CA HIS A 42 -18.56 10.65 0.37
C HIS A 42 -17.74 9.72 1.29
N ILE A 43 -16.47 10.05 1.51
CA ILE A 43 -15.58 9.29 2.39
C ILE A 43 -15.87 9.63 3.83
N THR A 44 -16.44 8.66 4.55
CA THR A 44 -16.75 8.78 5.97
C THR A 44 -15.77 7.97 6.83
N VAL A 45 -15.74 8.26 8.12
CA VAL A 45 -15.03 7.45 9.12
C VAL A 45 -15.54 6.01 9.10
N GLU A 46 -16.83 5.79 8.85
CA GLU A 46 -17.39 4.45 8.82
C GLU A 46 -16.91 3.66 7.59
N GLU A 47 -16.82 4.29 6.43
CA GLU A 47 -16.27 3.64 5.22
C GLU A 47 -14.81 3.25 5.41
N LEU A 48 -14.00 4.11 6.03
CA LEU A 48 -12.59 3.80 6.35
C LEU A 48 -12.43 2.71 7.42
N SER A 49 -13.49 2.43 8.19
CA SER A 49 -13.49 1.42 9.24
C SER A 49 -13.81 0.01 8.73
N LYS A 50 -14.19 -0.13 7.45
CA LYS A 50 -14.56 -1.39 6.81
C LYS A 50 -13.52 -1.78 5.76
N PRO A 51 -13.21 -3.07 5.59
CA PRO A 51 -12.37 -3.53 4.49
C PRO A 51 -13.10 -3.38 3.15
N GLY A 52 -12.36 -3.04 2.10
CA GLY A 52 -12.83 -3.06 0.71
C GLY A 52 -12.97 -1.67 0.06
N LEU A 53 -12.82 -0.59 0.85
CA LEU A 53 -12.72 0.76 0.31
C LEU A 53 -11.40 0.95 -0.47
N VAL A 54 -11.53 1.54 -1.66
CA VAL A 54 -10.45 2.13 -2.46
C VAL A 54 -10.80 3.60 -2.63
N PHE A 55 -9.96 4.49 -2.11
CA PHE A 55 -10.13 5.94 -2.23
C PHE A 55 -8.89 6.55 -2.88
N GLN A 56 -9.09 7.25 -3.98
CA GLN A 56 -8.02 7.84 -4.77
C GLN A 56 -8.03 9.36 -4.63
N ILE A 57 -6.85 9.96 -4.52
CA ILE A 57 -6.65 11.40 -4.70
C ILE A 57 -5.56 11.68 -5.73
N GLY A 58 -5.68 12.82 -6.40
CA GLY A 58 -4.76 13.21 -7.46
C GLY A 58 -4.98 12.45 -8.78
N ASN A 59 -4.09 12.70 -9.72
CA ASN A 59 -4.08 12.09 -11.05
C ASN A 59 -2.68 11.57 -11.35
N ASP A 60 -2.56 10.66 -12.30
CA ASP A 60 -1.25 10.26 -12.79
C ASP A 60 -0.46 11.49 -13.28
N PRO A 61 0.82 11.61 -12.94
CA PRO A 61 1.65 10.59 -12.26
C PRO A 61 1.76 10.76 -10.73
N ASP A 62 1.05 11.73 -10.14
CA ASP A 62 1.07 12.06 -8.70
C ASP A 62 -0.19 11.55 -7.99
N ARG A 63 -0.57 10.30 -8.26
CA ARG A 63 -1.76 9.64 -7.72
C ARG A 63 -1.46 8.96 -6.39
N ILE A 64 -2.39 9.04 -5.44
CA ILE A 64 -2.33 8.31 -4.16
C ILE A 64 -3.61 7.50 -3.98
N ASP A 65 -3.45 6.20 -3.80
CA ASP A 65 -4.51 5.22 -3.58
C ASP A 65 -4.52 4.80 -2.11
N PHE A 66 -5.62 5.02 -1.40
CA PHE A 66 -5.86 4.56 -0.03
C PHE A 66 -6.71 3.30 -0.06
N LEU A 67 -6.18 2.22 0.51
CA LEU A 67 -6.80 0.90 0.51
C LEU A 67 -7.12 0.48 1.94
N THR A 68 -8.29 -0.09 2.18
CA THR A 68 -8.64 -0.70 3.49
C THR A 68 -8.57 -2.23 3.47
N ALA A 69 -8.37 -2.81 2.30
CA ALA A 69 -8.14 -4.23 2.09
C ALA A 69 -7.16 -4.43 0.92
N VAL A 70 -6.39 -5.51 0.99
CA VAL A 70 -5.53 -5.97 -0.10
C VAL A 70 -5.65 -7.49 -0.21
N ASP A 71 -5.47 -8.02 -1.41
CA ASP A 71 -5.62 -9.45 -1.64
C ASP A 71 -4.55 -10.28 -0.91
N GLY A 72 -4.95 -11.40 -0.34
CA GLY A 72 -4.05 -12.40 0.23
C GLY A 72 -3.40 -12.05 1.58
N LEU A 73 -3.64 -10.87 2.15
CA LEU A 73 -3.02 -10.43 3.40
C LEU A 73 -4.03 -10.03 4.49
N LEU A 74 -3.65 -10.28 5.74
CA LEU A 74 -4.29 -9.69 6.92
C LEU A 74 -3.40 -8.58 7.46
N PHE A 75 -4.01 -7.43 7.77
CA PHE A 75 -3.26 -6.24 8.21
C PHE A 75 -2.36 -6.56 9.41
N GLU A 76 -2.86 -7.25 10.42
CA GLU A 76 -2.09 -7.56 11.63
C GLU A 76 -0.82 -8.36 11.35
N SER A 77 -0.94 -9.40 10.52
CA SER A 77 0.16 -10.28 10.20
C SER A 77 1.22 -9.54 9.40
N ALA A 78 0.80 -8.81 8.35
CA ALA A 78 1.71 -8.02 7.53
C ALA A 78 2.34 -6.85 8.29
N TRP A 79 1.62 -6.27 9.27
CA TRP A 79 2.16 -5.22 10.11
C TRP A 79 3.27 -5.74 11.04
N GLN A 80 3.20 -6.97 11.52
CA GLN A 80 4.24 -7.56 12.36
C GLN A 80 5.53 -7.84 11.60
N SER A 81 5.43 -8.27 10.35
CA SER A 81 6.56 -8.56 9.44
C SER A 81 7.03 -7.36 8.63
N ARG A 82 6.40 -6.18 8.77
CA ARG A 82 6.72 -4.98 7.99
C ARG A 82 8.20 -4.61 8.05
N GLU A 83 8.70 -4.08 6.95
CA GLU A 83 10.03 -3.49 6.87
C GLU A 83 9.92 -1.97 7.03
N ASN A 84 10.91 -1.33 7.67
CA ASN A 84 10.94 0.12 7.80
C ASN A 84 12.01 0.67 6.85
N HIS A 85 11.62 1.62 6.02
CA HIS A 85 12.54 2.31 5.10
C HIS A 85 12.62 3.78 5.45
N GLU A 86 13.77 4.39 5.25
CA GLU A 86 13.93 5.84 5.39
C GLU A 86 13.76 6.50 4.01
N ILE A 87 12.83 7.46 3.92
CA ILE A 87 12.58 8.25 2.72
C ILE A 87 12.56 9.71 3.16
N ASP A 88 13.49 10.51 2.66
CA ASP A 88 13.62 11.94 2.99
C ASP A 88 13.59 12.24 4.51
N GLY A 89 14.24 11.37 5.31
CA GLY A 89 14.29 11.49 6.78
C GLY A 89 13.03 11.00 7.51
N VAL A 90 12.06 10.43 6.80
CA VAL A 90 10.84 9.84 7.36
C VAL A 90 10.95 8.33 7.34
N THR A 91 10.73 7.69 8.49
CA THR A 91 10.62 6.23 8.57
C THR A 91 9.23 5.80 8.09
N VAL A 92 9.18 5.08 6.97
CA VAL A 92 7.96 4.58 6.35
C VAL A 92 7.88 3.06 6.49
N PRO A 93 6.82 2.52 7.09
CA PRO A 93 6.57 1.08 7.12
C PRO A 93 6.07 0.59 5.76
N VAL A 94 6.61 -0.53 5.30
CA VAL A 94 6.26 -1.13 4.00
C VAL A 94 6.07 -2.63 4.14
N LEU A 95 5.36 -3.25 3.19
CA LEU A 95 5.24 -4.70 3.14
C LEU A 95 6.62 -5.36 2.99
N SER A 96 6.84 -6.44 3.73
CA SER A 96 7.98 -7.31 3.53
C SER A 96 7.98 -7.93 2.12
N VAL A 97 9.15 -8.39 1.63
CA VAL A 97 9.23 -9.09 0.34
C VAL A 97 8.25 -10.28 0.28
N PRO A 98 8.20 -11.17 1.29
CA PRO A 98 7.26 -12.29 1.27
C PRO A 98 5.79 -11.88 1.21
N ASP A 99 5.39 -10.87 1.99
CA ASP A 99 3.99 -10.41 2.00
C ASP A 99 3.61 -9.72 0.69
N LEU A 100 4.53 -8.93 0.14
CA LEU A 100 4.34 -8.31 -1.17
C LEU A 100 4.18 -9.37 -2.26
N LEU A 101 5.03 -10.39 -2.30
CA LEU A 101 4.93 -11.48 -3.26
C LEU A 101 3.59 -12.20 -3.14
N LYS A 102 3.16 -12.48 -1.90
CA LYS A 102 1.86 -13.09 -1.62
C LYS A 102 0.72 -12.21 -2.14
N ASN A 103 0.74 -10.91 -1.85
CA ASN A 103 -0.28 -9.98 -2.33
C ASN A 103 -0.36 -9.95 -3.86
N LYS A 104 0.78 -9.81 -4.55
CA LYS A 104 0.84 -9.77 -6.01
C LYS A 104 0.31 -11.06 -6.65
N LYS A 105 0.70 -12.22 -6.10
CA LYS A 105 0.20 -13.52 -6.55
C LYS A 105 -1.30 -13.70 -6.30
N SER A 106 -1.81 -13.22 -5.16
CA SER A 106 -3.23 -13.29 -4.82
C SER A 106 -4.09 -12.35 -5.66
N ALA A 107 -3.62 -11.14 -5.97
CA ALA A 107 -4.33 -10.19 -6.84
C ALA A 107 -4.44 -10.70 -8.28
N GLY A 108 -3.43 -11.44 -8.77
CA GLY A 108 -3.50 -12.22 -10.01
C GLY A 108 -3.62 -11.39 -11.30
N ARG A 109 -3.59 -10.06 -11.24
CA ARG A 109 -3.59 -9.20 -12.43
C ARG A 109 -2.32 -9.49 -13.24
N PRO A 110 -2.35 -9.49 -14.59
CA PRO A 110 -1.17 -9.81 -15.39
C PRO A 110 0.09 -9.05 -14.99
N LYS A 111 -0.03 -7.72 -14.75
CA LYS A 111 1.06 -6.87 -14.26
C LYS A 111 1.60 -7.36 -12.90
N ASP A 112 0.73 -7.74 -11.96
CA ASP A 112 1.15 -8.20 -10.64
C ASP A 112 1.91 -9.53 -10.71
N LEU A 113 1.53 -10.44 -11.62
CA LEU A 113 2.25 -11.69 -11.83
C LEU A 113 3.64 -11.45 -12.44
N PHE A 114 3.76 -10.49 -13.37
CA PHE A 114 5.06 -10.07 -13.89
C PHE A 114 5.93 -9.43 -12.80
N ASP A 115 5.37 -8.54 -11.98
CA ASP A 115 6.06 -7.91 -10.86
C ASP A 115 6.53 -8.97 -9.85
N ALA A 116 5.67 -9.95 -9.50
CA ALA A 116 6.01 -11.03 -8.59
C ALA A 116 7.20 -11.86 -9.11
N ALA A 117 7.19 -12.25 -10.39
CA ALA A 117 8.29 -12.99 -10.99
C ALA A 117 9.61 -12.19 -11.03
N TRP A 118 9.54 -10.87 -11.19
CA TRP A 118 10.72 -10.00 -11.09
C TRP A 118 11.26 -9.93 -9.67
N ILE A 119 10.37 -9.74 -8.67
CA ILE A 119 10.75 -9.69 -7.25
C ILE A 119 11.39 -11.02 -6.83
N GLU A 120 10.82 -12.17 -7.22
CA GLU A 120 11.39 -13.49 -6.91
C GLU A 120 12.79 -13.68 -7.46
N ARG A 121 13.05 -13.23 -8.69
CA ARG A 121 14.41 -13.30 -9.27
C ARG A 121 15.42 -12.43 -8.52
N LYS A 122 14.98 -11.27 -8.02
CA LYS A 122 15.88 -10.29 -7.38
C LYS A 122 16.10 -10.57 -5.89
N TYR A 123 15.10 -11.10 -5.21
CA TYR A 123 15.07 -11.23 -3.74
C TYR A 123 14.76 -12.66 -3.25
N GLY A 124 14.57 -13.61 -4.16
CA GLY A 124 14.44 -15.03 -3.82
C GLY A 124 15.78 -15.66 -3.44
N PRO A 125 15.78 -16.95 -3.05
CA PRO A 125 16.98 -17.66 -2.62
C PRO A 125 18.11 -17.69 -3.66
N GLU A 126 17.78 -17.61 -4.96
CA GLU A 126 18.77 -17.56 -6.06
C GLU A 126 19.38 -16.15 -6.27
N GLY A 127 18.76 -15.09 -5.75
CA GLY A 127 19.18 -13.70 -5.94
C GLY A 127 20.00 -13.10 -4.79
N MET A 128 20.13 -13.81 -3.66
CA MET A 128 20.89 -13.37 -2.49
C MET A 128 22.40 -13.71 -2.54
N ASP A 129 22.85 -14.37 -3.62
CA ASP A 129 24.25 -14.78 -3.86
C ASP A 129 25.01 -13.86 -4.85
N GLY A 130 24.47 -12.66 -5.16
CA GLY A 130 25.01 -11.73 -6.17
C GLY A 130 25.51 -10.40 -5.62
#